data_AF-A0A4R4L1Y2-F1
#
_entry.id   AF-A0A4R4L1Y2-F1
#
_cell.length_a   1.000
_cell.length_b   1.000
_cell.length_c   1.000
_cell.angle_alpha   90.00
_cell.angle_beta   90.00
_cell.angle_gamma   90.00
#
_symmetry.space_group_name_H-M   'P 1'
#
loop_
_entity.id
_entity.type
_entity.pdbx_description
1 polymer ?
#
loop_
_entity_poly.entity_id
_entity_poly.type
_entity_poly.pdbx_seq_one_letter_code
_entity_poly.pdbx_strand_id
1 'polypeptide(L)'
;MRRLVALFGLPLLAVAACAPTGSAPSGGDPDHRWEAFHQRAVEVAEAWQPDATWTSGYVPLQGPTVLVGDPDLTPDLEAALAAGWYRDQIEIPATRPATGTIRFPDGKLTVPLVSAAEAYRQLDQGDPPPCDGRPKAPAPTGEPRPDGAVSAAAGTACIPLTVTAVTLGTVPIRTSRGQAEVPAWLFTVTELGTRVARVAVAPQAVTAL
;
A
#
# COMPACT_ATOMS: atom_id res chain seq x y z
N MET A 1 -16.30 -39.02 -51.04
CA MET A 1 -17.75 -38.86 -51.27
C MET A 1 -18.41 -38.43 -49.97
N ARG A 2 -19.29 -37.42 -50.05
CA ARG A 2 -20.36 -37.02 -49.12
C ARG A 2 -20.02 -36.59 -47.67
N ARG A 3 -20.10 -35.26 -47.55
CA ARG A 3 -20.40 -34.38 -46.40
C ARG A 3 -21.40 -34.97 -45.41
N LEU A 4 -21.27 -34.59 -44.13
CA LEU A 4 -22.37 -34.12 -43.29
C LEU A 4 -21.82 -33.18 -42.21
N VAL A 5 -22.02 -31.88 -42.44
CA VAL A 5 -21.82 -30.78 -41.50
C VAL A 5 -22.98 -30.83 -40.51
N ALA A 6 -22.70 -31.09 -39.23
CA ALA A 6 -23.70 -30.98 -38.17
C ALA A 6 -23.62 -29.57 -37.56
N LEU A 7 -24.43 -28.66 -38.11
CA LEU A 7 -24.79 -27.38 -37.50
C LEU A 7 -25.66 -27.67 -36.26
N PHE A 8 -25.06 -27.64 -35.07
CA PHE A 8 -25.83 -27.51 -33.83
C PHE A 8 -26.10 -26.03 -33.59
N GLY A 9 -27.29 -25.58 -33.99
CA GLY A 9 -27.81 -24.26 -33.67
C GLY A 9 -28.06 -24.15 -32.17
N LEU A 10 -27.29 -23.28 -31.51
CA LEU A 10 -27.49 -22.87 -30.13
C LEU A 10 -28.64 -21.85 -30.12
N PRO A 11 -29.81 -22.12 -29.51
CA PRO A 11 -30.83 -21.09 -29.36
C PRO A 11 -30.35 -20.09 -28.31
N LEU A 12 -30.04 -18.85 -28.74
CA LEU A 12 -29.88 -17.70 -27.85
C LEU A 12 -31.21 -17.45 -27.15
N LEU A 13 -31.35 -17.91 -25.91
CA LEU A 13 -32.37 -17.43 -24.98
C LEU A 13 -31.92 -16.07 -24.46
N ALA A 14 -32.33 -15.01 -25.17
CA ALA A 14 -32.24 -13.64 -24.68
C ALA A 14 -33.34 -13.44 -23.61
N VAL A 15 -33.01 -13.74 -22.35
CA VAL A 15 -33.84 -13.32 -21.22
C VAL A 15 -33.57 -11.83 -20.98
N ALA A 16 -34.36 -10.98 -21.62
CA ALA A 16 -34.46 -9.57 -21.28
C ALA A 16 -35.16 -9.45 -19.92
N ALA A 17 -34.41 -9.59 -18.84
CA ALA A 17 -34.88 -9.26 -17.50
C ALA A 17 -34.86 -7.74 -17.33
N CYS A 18 -35.94 -7.07 -17.73
CA CYS A 18 -36.26 -5.75 -17.20
C CYS A 18 -36.62 -5.92 -15.72
N ALA A 19 -35.65 -5.74 -14.82
CA ALA A 19 -35.95 -5.61 -13.41
C ALA A 19 -36.71 -4.29 -13.18
N PRO A 20 -37.86 -4.29 -12.50
CA PRO A 20 -38.51 -3.05 -12.10
C PRO A 20 -37.58 -2.28 -11.14
N THR A 21 -37.25 -1.04 -11.50
CA THR A 21 -36.67 -0.04 -10.59
C THR A 21 -37.70 0.29 -9.51
N GLY A 22 -37.80 -0.57 -8.51
CA GLY A 22 -38.85 -0.54 -7.51
C GLY A 22 -38.75 -1.71 -6.54
N SER A 23 -37.56 -1.98 -6.02
CA SER A 23 -37.39 -2.81 -4.84
C SER A 23 -36.28 -2.19 -4.01
N ALA A 24 -36.66 -1.44 -2.98
CA ALA A 24 -35.76 -1.25 -1.86
C ALA A 24 -35.28 -2.64 -1.42
N PRO A 25 -33.98 -2.85 -1.15
CA PRO A 25 -33.50 -4.16 -0.73
C PRO A 25 -34.34 -4.60 0.48
N SER A 26 -35.06 -5.71 0.34
CA SER A 26 -35.71 -6.36 1.48
C SER A 26 -34.62 -6.56 2.52
N GLY A 27 -34.78 -5.90 3.67
CA GLY A 27 -33.85 -5.98 4.78
C GLY A 27 -33.78 -7.42 5.27
N GLY A 28 -32.87 -8.20 4.68
CA GLY A 28 -32.46 -9.47 5.23
C GLY A 28 -31.90 -9.22 6.62
N ASP A 29 -32.24 -10.11 7.55
CA ASP A 29 -31.76 -10.06 8.92
C ASP A 29 -30.23 -9.89 8.92
N PRO A 30 -29.69 -8.81 9.54
CA PRO A 30 -28.25 -8.59 9.66
C PRO A 30 -27.51 -9.84 10.19
N ASP A 31 -28.16 -10.59 11.08
CA ASP A 31 -27.59 -11.76 11.73
C ASP A 31 -27.35 -12.90 10.73
N HIS A 32 -28.33 -13.21 9.88
CA HIS A 32 -28.17 -14.22 8.82
C HIS A 32 -27.12 -13.85 7.77
N ARG A 33 -26.95 -12.55 7.49
CA ARG A 33 -25.88 -12.09 6.59
C ARG A 33 -24.50 -12.29 7.20
N TRP A 34 -24.38 -12.10 8.51
CA TRP A 34 -23.12 -12.29 9.23
C TRP A 34 -22.74 -13.76 9.36
N GLU A 35 -23.71 -14.64 9.62
CA GLU A 35 -23.52 -16.09 9.64
C GLU A 35 -23.04 -16.63 8.29
N ALA A 36 -23.69 -16.22 7.19
CA ALA A 36 -23.31 -16.62 5.84
C ALA A 36 -21.89 -16.14 5.48
N PHE A 37 -21.51 -14.92 5.89
CA PHE A 37 -20.15 -14.42 5.74
C PHE A 37 -19.14 -15.26 6.53
N HIS A 38 -19.43 -15.58 7.80
CA HIS A 38 -18.57 -16.40 8.64
C HIS A 38 -18.34 -17.79 8.05
N GLN A 39 -19.42 -18.44 7.62
CA GLN A 39 -19.35 -19.75 6.98
C GLN A 39 -18.44 -19.70 5.75
N ARG A 40 -18.62 -18.69 4.90
CA ARG A 40 -17.78 -18.53 3.71
C ARG A 40 -16.32 -18.22 4.05
N ALA A 41 -16.08 -17.39 5.07
CA ALA A 41 -14.73 -17.06 5.51
C ALA A 41 -13.99 -18.30 6.03
N VAL A 42 -14.67 -19.17 6.78
CA VAL A 42 -14.12 -20.46 7.24
C VAL A 42 -13.80 -21.37 6.06
N GLU A 43 -14.73 -21.54 5.12
CA GLU A 43 -14.49 -22.36 3.92
C GLU A 43 -13.28 -21.88 3.12
N VAL A 44 -13.13 -20.55 2.96
CA VAL A 44 -11.98 -19.96 2.26
C VAL A 44 -10.69 -20.19 3.04
N ALA A 45 -10.71 -20.02 4.36
CA ALA A 45 -9.55 -20.22 5.22
C ALA A 45 -9.09 -21.69 5.24
N GLU A 46 -10.03 -22.65 5.30
CA GLU A 46 -9.73 -24.09 5.29
C GLU A 46 -9.22 -24.56 3.92
N ALA A 47 -9.77 -24.03 2.83
CA ALA A 47 -9.34 -24.36 1.48
C ALA A 47 -7.98 -23.74 1.11
N TRP A 48 -7.51 -22.74 1.86
CA TRP A 48 -6.26 -22.06 1.58
C TRP A 48 -5.06 -22.93 1.99
N GLN A 49 -4.35 -23.43 0.97
CA GLN A 49 -3.15 -24.27 1.11
C GLN A 49 -1.99 -23.58 0.39
N PRO A 50 -1.27 -22.65 1.05
CA PRO A 50 -0.10 -22.03 0.45
C PRO A 50 1.03 -23.05 0.32
N ASP A 51 1.95 -22.81 -0.62
CA ASP A 51 3.12 -23.66 -0.76
C ASP A 51 4.12 -23.48 0.40
N ALA A 52 5.18 -24.29 0.41
CA ALA A 52 6.20 -24.26 1.45
C ALA A 52 6.98 -22.93 1.54
N THR A 53 6.94 -22.10 0.50
CA THR A 53 7.63 -20.79 0.50
C THR A 53 6.92 -19.78 1.38
N TRP A 54 5.62 -19.96 1.63
CA TRP A 54 4.87 -19.16 2.60
C TRP A 54 5.45 -19.27 4.02
N THR A 55 5.89 -20.45 4.42
CA THR A 55 6.40 -20.71 5.78
C THR A 55 7.93 -20.62 5.89
N SER A 56 8.66 -20.63 4.78
CA SER A 56 10.13 -20.64 4.78
C SER A 56 10.77 -19.40 4.14
N GLY A 57 10.07 -18.72 3.23
CA GLY A 57 10.56 -17.55 2.50
C GLY A 57 10.32 -16.21 3.21
N TYR A 58 10.51 -15.13 2.47
CA TYR A 58 10.14 -13.77 2.88
C TYR A 58 8.93 -13.30 2.08
N VAL A 59 7.76 -13.37 2.72
CA VAL A 59 6.47 -12.88 2.18
C VAL A 59 5.98 -11.73 3.07
N PRO A 60 6.20 -10.46 2.68
CA PRO A 60 5.69 -9.32 3.43
C PRO A 60 4.16 -9.18 3.26
N LEU A 61 3.46 -8.89 4.34
CA LEU A 61 2.00 -8.67 4.39
C LEU A 61 1.62 -7.19 4.55
N GLN A 62 2.60 -6.29 4.37
CA GLN A 62 2.43 -4.85 4.40
C GLN A 62 3.38 -4.19 3.39
N GLY A 63 3.15 -2.90 3.10
CA GLY A 63 4.02 -2.13 2.23
C GLY A 63 5.45 -2.01 2.75
N PRO A 64 6.44 -1.74 1.87
CA PRO A 64 7.86 -1.74 2.24
C PRO A 64 8.34 -0.39 2.81
N THR A 65 7.45 0.59 2.94
CA THR A 65 7.72 1.90 3.53
C THR A 65 7.02 2.00 4.87
N VAL A 66 7.75 2.37 5.92
CA VAL A 66 7.26 2.40 7.32
C VAL A 66 7.72 3.69 7.98
N LEU A 67 6.84 4.38 8.70
CA LEU A 67 7.23 5.48 9.58
C LEU A 67 7.78 4.92 10.89
N VAL A 68 8.98 5.37 11.28
CA VAL A 68 9.68 4.90 12.48
C VAL A 68 9.55 5.94 13.59
N GLY A 69 8.50 5.84 14.38
CA GLY A 69 8.11 6.79 15.42
C GLY A 69 6.67 7.24 15.22
N ASP A 70 6.28 8.31 15.91
CA ASP A 70 4.93 8.87 15.84
C ASP A 70 5.03 10.35 15.41
N PRO A 71 5.08 10.62 14.09
CA PRO A 71 5.11 11.99 13.58
C PRO A 71 3.76 12.67 13.80
N ASP A 72 3.79 13.97 14.09
CA ASP A 72 2.59 14.81 14.06
C ASP A 72 2.18 15.07 12.61
N LEU A 73 1.44 14.12 12.02
CA LEU A 73 1.03 14.16 10.63
C LEU A 73 -0.10 15.14 10.43
N THR A 74 0.24 16.28 9.83
CA THR A 74 -0.74 17.18 9.24
C THR A 74 -1.27 16.59 7.92
N PRO A 75 -2.46 16.99 7.44
CA PRO A 75 -2.98 16.56 6.15
C PRO A 75 -2.01 16.81 4.98
N ASP A 76 -1.25 17.91 5.05
CA ASP A 76 -0.26 18.27 4.03
C ASP A 76 0.93 17.29 4.01
N LEU A 77 1.39 16.85 5.19
CA LEU A 77 2.48 15.87 5.30
C LEU A 77 2.02 14.48 4.90
N GLU A 78 0.77 14.11 5.21
CA GLU A 78 0.16 12.87 4.74
C GLU A 78 0.08 12.85 3.20
N ALA A 79 -0.37 13.95 2.59
CA ALA A 79 -0.38 14.10 1.14
C ALA A 79 1.02 13.99 0.52
N ALA A 80 2.02 14.65 1.11
CA ALA A 80 3.40 14.59 0.64
C ALA A 80 4.01 13.18 0.76
N LEU A 81 3.72 12.46 1.85
CA LEU A 81 4.13 11.07 2.06
C LEU A 81 3.50 10.14 1.02
N ALA A 82 2.19 10.29 0.80
CA ALA A 82 1.44 9.48 -0.15
C ALA A 82 1.88 9.73 -1.60
N ALA A 83 2.22 10.99 -1.93
CA ALA A 83 2.69 11.38 -3.25
C ALA A 83 4.18 11.12 -3.49
N GLY A 84 4.95 10.77 -2.45
CA GLY A 84 6.38 10.49 -2.57
C GLY A 84 7.22 11.72 -2.88
N TRP A 85 6.86 12.89 -2.35
CA TRP A 85 7.53 14.17 -2.60
C TRP A 85 8.83 14.33 -1.83
N TYR A 86 9.79 13.42 -2.02
CA TYR A 86 11.07 13.45 -1.33
C TYR A 86 12.11 14.26 -2.09
N ARG A 87 12.95 14.99 -1.37
CA ARG A 87 14.16 15.64 -1.90
C ARG A 87 15.35 15.35 -0.99
N ASP A 88 16.53 15.15 -1.55
CA ASP A 88 17.75 14.93 -0.79
C ASP A 88 18.54 16.23 -0.57
N GLN A 89 19.19 16.33 0.59
CA GLN A 89 20.19 17.36 0.91
C GLN A 89 21.55 16.76 1.24
N ILE A 90 21.72 15.46 0.95
CA ILE A 90 22.93 14.69 1.22
C ILE A 90 23.28 13.88 -0.01
N GLU A 91 24.56 13.53 -0.15
CA GLU A 91 24.95 12.49 -1.10
C GLU A 91 24.46 11.13 -0.60
N ILE A 92 23.43 10.58 -1.25
CA ILE A 92 22.88 9.28 -0.86
C ILE A 92 23.80 8.16 -1.35
N PRO A 93 24.28 7.27 -0.46
CA PRO A 93 25.22 6.21 -0.84
C PRO A 93 24.68 5.29 -1.94
N ALA A 94 25.41 5.21 -3.05
CA ALA A 94 25.09 4.32 -4.16
C ALA A 94 25.66 2.90 -4.00
N THR A 95 26.66 2.72 -3.13
CA THR A 95 27.30 1.43 -2.87
C THR A 95 26.31 0.43 -2.28
N ARG A 96 26.24 -0.77 -2.87
CA ARG A 96 25.43 -1.86 -2.34
C ARG A 96 26.11 -2.47 -1.11
N PRO A 97 25.40 -2.57 0.03
CA PRO A 97 25.93 -3.29 1.20
C PRO A 97 26.13 -4.77 0.92
N ALA A 98 26.83 -5.45 1.84
CA ALA A 98 26.79 -6.90 1.92
C ALA A 98 25.36 -7.41 2.19
N THR A 99 25.15 -8.72 2.08
CA THR A 99 23.87 -9.34 2.39
C THR A 99 23.39 -9.01 3.80
N GLY A 100 22.09 -8.77 3.96
CA GLY A 100 21.43 -8.56 5.24
C GLY A 100 20.86 -9.85 5.82
N THR A 101 20.34 -9.77 7.04
CA THR A 101 19.64 -10.89 7.68
C THR A 101 18.27 -10.42 8.17
N ILE A 102 17.22 -11.09 7.70
CA ILE A 102 15.87 -10.97 8.26
C ILE A 102 15.79 -11.89 9.47
N ARG A 103 15.22 -11.41 10.58
CA ARG A 103 14.97 -12.22 11.78
C ARG A 103 13.48 -12.41 11.97
N PHE A 104 13.02 -13.64 11.84
CA PHE A 104 11.65 -14.06 12.11
C PHE A 104 11.55 -14.61 13.55
N PRO A 105 10.33 -14.78 14.09
CA PRO A 105 10.12 -15.47 15.36
C PRO A 105 10.65 -16.91 15.37
N ASP A 106 10.60 -17.59 14.22
CA ASP A 106 10.92 -19.00 14.04
C ASP A 106 12.30 -19.24 13.39
N GLY A 107 13.04 -18.19 13.00
CA GLY A 107 14.29 -18.37 12.25
C GLY A 107 14.91 -17.11 11.67
N LYS A 108 15.87 -17.30 10.76
CA LYS A 108 16.59 -16.21 10.09
C LYS A 108 16.73 -16.52 8.60
N LEU A 109 16.78 -15.47 7.78
CA LEU A 109 17.02 -15.59 6.34
C LEU A 109 18.05 -14.55 5.89
N THR A 110 19.11 -15.00 5.24
CA THR A 110 20.09 -14.10 4.60
C THR A 110 19.56 -13.65 3.25
N VAL A 111 19.59 -12.35 2.98
CA VAL A 111 19.01 -11.76 1.79
C VAL A 111 19.95 -10.75 1.13
N PRO A 112 19.97 -10.64 -0.21
CA PRO A 112 20.59 -9.52 -0.90
C PRO A 112 19.90 -8.20 -0.52
N LEU A 113 20.69 -7.13 -0.43
CA LEU A 113 20.19 -5.79 -0.16
C LEU A 113 20.35 -4.87 -1.38
N VAL A 114 19.50 -3.86 -1.48
CA VAL A 114 19.67 -2.71 -2.38
C VAL A 114 20.47 -1.60 -1.70
N SER A 115 21.07 -0.70 -2.48
CA SER A 115 21.77 0.47 -1.95
C SER A 115 20.78 1.52 -1.41
N ALA A 116 21.29 2.48 -0.62
CA ALA A 116 20.47 3.58 -0.12
C ALA A 116 19.91 4.41 -1.27
N ALA A 117 20.71 4.66 -2.32
CA ALA A 117 20.26 5.38 -3.51
C ALA A 117 19.14 4.64 -4.25
N GLU A 118 19.18 3.32 -4.31
CA GLU A 118 18.11 2.53 -4.94
C GLU A 118 16.83 2.51 -4.11
N ALA A 119 16.93 2.44 -2.79
CA ALA A 119 15.79 2.58 -1.89
C ALA A 119 15.18 3.99 -1.93
N TYR A 120 16.02 5.04 -2.00
CA TYR A 120 15.56 6.43 -2.09
C TYR A 120 14.76 6.68 -3.38
N ARG A 121 15.22 6.18 -4.53
CA ARG A 121 14.47 6.27 -5.81
C ARG A 121 13.09 5.58 -5.79
N GLN A 122 12.85 4.68 -4.83
CA GLN A 122 11.53 4.06 -4.64
C GLN A 122 10.63 4.88 -3.70
N LEU A 123 11.20 5.78 -2.91
CA LEU A 123 10.46 6.73 -2.07
C LEU A 123 10.11 7.98 -2.85
N ASP A 124 11.09 8.53 -3.56
CA ASP A 124 10.94 9.67 -4.44
C ASP A 124 10.13 9.27 -5.68
N GLN A 125 8.86 9.69 -5.73
CA GLN A 125 7.92 9.39 -6.83
C GLN A 125 7.55 10.66 -7.61
N GLY A 126 8.18 11.80 -7.30
CA GLY A 126 7.95 13.07 -7.97
C GLY A 126 8.11 14.26 -7.05
N ASP A 127 7.95 15.44 -7.62
CA ASP A 127 8.05 16.70 -6.88
C ASP A 127 6.67 17.27 -6.55
N PRO A 128 6.55 18.06 -5.47
CA PRO A 128 5.33 18.81 -5.22
C PRO A 128 5.07 19.79 -6.36
N PRO A 129 3.79 20.09 -6.69
CA PRO A 129 3.49 21.14 -7.65
C PRO A 129 4.06 22.49 -7.18
N PRO A 130 4.30 23.44 -8.08
CA PRO A 130 4.63 24.81 -7.69
C PRO A 130 3.54 25.34 -6.75
N CYS A 131 3.96 25.99 -5.66
CA CYS A 131 3.00 26.58 -4.73
C CYS A 131 2.41 27.87 -5.27
N ASP A 132 1.34 27.75 -6.06
CA ASP A 132 0.50 28.88 -6.40
C ASP A 132 -0.45 29.21 -5.24
N GLY A 133 -0.26 30.40 -4.65
CA GLY A 133 -1.29 31.07 -3.86
C GLY A 133 -1.78 30.34 -2.61
N ARG A 134 -0.90 30.06 -1.62
CA ARG A 134 -1.37 29.82 -0.25
C ARG A 134 -2.29 30.99 0.15
N PRO A 135 -3.60 30.78 0.41
CA PRO A 135 -4.42 31.84 0.97
C PRO A 135 -3.79 32.21 2.31
N LYS A 136 -3.39 33.48 2.46
CA LYS A 136 -2.75 33.98 3.68
C LYS A 136 -3.71 33.95 4.90
N ALA A 137 -4.96 33.57 4.68
CA ALA A 137 -6.02 33.44 5.68
C ALA A 137 -6.72 32.08 5.55
N PRO A 138 -7.26 31.53 6.64
CA PRO A 138 -8.11 30.34 6.57
C PRO A 138 -9.29 30.60 5.61
N ALA A 139 -9.68 29.57 4.86
CA ALA A 139 -10.88 29.64 4.03
C ALA A 139 -12.09 30.05 4.89
N PRO A 140 -12.99 30.92 4.39
CA PRO A 140 -14.20 31.23 5.13
C PRO A 140 -14.97 29.93 5.38
N THR A 141 -15.27 29.65 6.64
CA THR A 141 -16.23 28.61 7.04
C THR A 141 -17.60 29.00 6.48
N GLY A 142 -17.89 28.58 5.26
CA GLY A 142 -19.24 28.62 4.72
C GLY A 142 -20.12 27.70 5.55
N GLU A 143 -21.28 28.20 6.00
CA GLU A 143 -22.23 27.39 6.76
C GLU A 143 -22.62 26.13 5.95
N PRO A 144 -22.75 24.95 6.59
CA PRO A 144 -23.14 23.74 5.91
C PRO A 144 -24.54 23.89 5.30
N ARG A 145 -24.61 24.06 3.98
CA ARG A 145 -25.88 23.97 3.25
C ARG A 145 -26.18 22.48 2.99
N PRO A 146 -27.44 22.02 3.09
CA PRO A 146 -27.81 20.63 2.78
C PRO A 146 -27.37 20.13 1.38
N ASP A 147 -27.15 21.06 0.45
CA ASP A 147 -26.74 20.81 -0.94
C ASP A 147 -25.31 21.32 -1.26
N GLY A 148 -24.49 21.60 -0.23
CA GLY A 148 -23.14 22.12 -0.42
C GLY A 148 -22.22 21.12 -1.13
N ALA A 149 -21.44 21.60 -2.10
CA ALA A 149 -20.44 20.78 -2.79
C ALA A 149 -19.41 20.24 -1.77
N VAL A 150 -19.36 18.92 -1.61
CA VAL A 150 -18.41 18.23 -0.71
C VAL A 150 -16.96 18.24 -1.24
N SER A 151 -16.75 18.80 -2.43
CA SER A 151 -15.43 18.94 -3.04
C SER A 151 -14.90 20.36 -2.86
N ALA A 152 -14.58 20.71 -1.62
CA ALA A 152 -13.50 21.67 -1.45
C ALA A 152 -12.24 20.94 -1.92
N ALA A 153 -11.71 21.31 -3.09
CA ALA A 153 -10.33 20.99 -3.41
C ALA A 153 -9.50 21.66 -2.31
N ALA A 154 -9.14 20.89 -1.28
CA ALA A 154 -8.12 21.30 -0.34
C ALA A 154 -6.92 21.68 -1.21
N GLY A 155 -6.52 22.96 -1.16
CA GLY A 155 -5.40 23.43 -1.94
C GLY A 155 -4.23 22.49 -1.71
N THR A 156 -3.78 21.82 -2.76
CA THR A 156 -2.74 20.80 -2.66
C THR A 156 -1.51 21.44 -2.07
N ALA A 157 -1.21 21.11 -0.82
CA ALA A 157 -0.01 21.57 -0.18
C ALA A 157 1.19 21.06 -0.95
N CYS A 158 2.19 21.90 -1.14
CA CYS A 158 3.39 21.60 -1.89
C CYS A 158 4.56 21.66 -0.93
N ILE A 159 4.51 20.73 0.03
CA ILE A 159 5.54 20.54 1.04
C ILE A 159 6.41 19.37 0.57
N PRO A 160 7.66 19.62 0.18
CA PRO A 160 8.58 18.53 -0.08
C PRO A 160 9.12 17.97 1.24
N LEU A 161 9.49 16.69 1.24
CA LEU A 161 10.05 15.93 2.36
C LEU A 161 11.57 15.86 2.22
N THR A 162 12.30 16.59 3.07
CA THR A 162 13.76 16.72 3.00
C THR A 162 14.47 15.58 3.72
N VAL A 163 15.23 14.79 2.97
CA VAL A 163 16.15 13.81 3.54
C VAL A 163 17.48 14.47 3.94
N THR A 164 17.83 14.38 5.21
CA THR A 164 19.07 14.98 5.78
C THR A 164 20.06 13.95 6.31
N ALA A 165 19.64 12.70 6.49
CA ALA A 165 20.52 11.60 6.86
C ALA A 165 19.95 10.26 6.39
N VAL A 166 20.82 9.28 6.17
CA VAL A 166 20.43 7.91 5.89
C VAL A 166 21.34 6.93 6.61
N THR A 167 20.75 5.92 7.25
CA THR A 167 21.48 4.83 7.91
C THR A 167 20.85 3.47 7.63
N LEU A 168 21.65 2.40 7.58
CA LEU A 168 21.12 1.04 7.49
C LEU A 168 20.75 0.55 8.90
N GLY A 169 19.52 0.06 9.06
CA GLY A 169 19.01 -0.50 10.31
C GLY A 169 18.05 -1.65 10.06
N THR A 170 17.18 -1.94 11.02
CA THR A 170 16.06 -2.87 10.87
C THR A 170 14.75 -2.21 11.27
N VAL A 171 13.65 -2.70 10.70
CA VAL A 171 12.30 -2.32 11.09
C VAL A 171 11.39 -3.54 11.18
N PRO A 172 10.37 -3.51 12.06
CA PRO A 172 9.37 -4.55 12.13
C PRO A 172 8.47 -4.53 10.89
N ILE A 173 8.34 -5.68 10.23
CA ILE A 173 7.43 -5.90 9.10
C ILE A 173 6.57 -7.11 9.40
N ARG A 174 5.26 -7.01 9.18
CA ARG A 174 4.35 -8.16 9.20
C ARG A 174 4.65 -9.05 8.00
N THR A 175 4.89 -10.33 8.26
CA THR A 175 5.14 -11.35 7.24
C THR A 175 4.24 -12.56 7.45
N SER A 176 4.20 -13.47 6.47
CA SER A 176 3.54 -14.77 6.59
C SER A 176 4.01 -15.61 7.80
N ARG A 177 5.23 -15.35 8.29
CA ARG A 177 5.88 -16.03 9.42
C ARG A 177 5.79 -15.23 10.73
N GLY A 178 4.88 -14.26 10.79
CA GLY A 178 4.73 -13.33 11.91
C GLY A 178 5.51 -12.02 11.71
N GLN A 179 5.63 -11.23 12.77
CA GLN A 179 6.39 -9.97 12.72
C GLN A 179 7.89 -10.27 12.71
N ALA A 180 8.59 -9.75 11.69
CA ALA A 180 10.02 -9.97 11.47
C ALA A 180 10.79 -8.66 11.51
N GLU A 181 12.02 -8.69 12.03
CA GLU A 181 12.99 -7.60 11.91
C GLU A 181 13.67 -7.67 10.55
N VAL A 182 13.37 -6.71 9.69
CA VAL A 182 13.80 -6.69 8.29
C VAL A 182 14.80 -5.55 8.07
N PRO A 183 15.94 -5.79 7.37
CA PRO A 183 16.87 -4.72 7.00
C PRO A 183 16.19 -3.60 6.22
N ALA A 184 16.43 -2.35 6.62
CA ALA A 184 15.84 -1.17 6.00
C ALA A 184 16.78 0.04 6.05
N TRP A 185 16.67 0.90 5.04
CA TRP A 185 17.28 2.22 5.04
C TRP A 185 16.38 3.20 5.79
N LEU A 186 16.92 3.81 6.83
CA LEU A 186 16.26 4.77 7.70
C LEU A 186 16.65 6.19 7.25
N PHE A 187 15.74 6.87 6.57
CA PHE A 187 15.90 8.25 6.11
C PHE A 187 15.36 9.23 7.15
N THR A 188 16.20 10.12 7.65
CA THR A 188 15.76 11.22 8.52
C THR A 188 15.12 12.30 7.66
N VAL A 189 13.85 12.62 7.95
CA VAL A 189 13.08 13.61 7.20
C VAL A 189 12.77 14.80 8.10
N THR A 190 13.23 15.99 7.69
CA THR A 190 13.14 17.21 8.51
C THR A 190 11.70 17.55 8.88
N GLU A 191 10.80 17.55 7.89
CA GLU A 191 9.42 18.01 8.03
C GLU A 191 8.57 17.07 8.90
N LEU A 192 8.94 15.79 8.98
CA LEU A 192 8.21 14.80 9.79
C LEU A 192 8.71 14.73 11.24
N GLY A 193 9.88 15.30 11.54
CA GLY A 193 10.54 15.14 12.85
C GLY A 193 10.90 13.70 13.20
N THR A 194 10.74 12.78 12.25
CA THR A 194 10.93 11.34 12.42
C THR A 194 11.62 10.72 11.20
N ARG A 195 11.84 9.40 11.24
CA ARG A 195 12.47 8.66 10.15
C ARG A 195 11.45 7.92 9.30
N VAL A 196 11.64 7.97 7.99
CA VAL A 196 10.97 7.09 7.03
C VAL A 196 11.90 5.92 6.74
N ALA A 197 11.44 4.71 7.01
CA ALA A 197 12.13 3.49 6.66
C ALA A 197 11.67 2.97 5.32
N ARG A 198 12.62 2.58 4.47
CA ARG A 198 12.38 1.79 3.26
C ARG A 198 13.09 0.45 3.38
N VAL A 199 12.35 -0.65 3.27
CA VAL A 199 12.90 -2.01 3.29
C VAL A 199 14.03 -2.12 2.25
N ALA A 200 15.18 -2.62 2.70
CA ALA A 200 16.40 -2.72 1.90
C ALA A 200 16.53 -4.09 1.22
N VAL A 201 15.60 -5.02 1.46
CA VAL A 201 15.59 -6.35 0.84
C VAL A 201 15.40 -6.21 -0.66
N ALA A 202 16.30 -6.82 -1.44
CA ALA A 202 16.21 -6.73 -2.89
C ALA A 202 15.02 -7.53 -3.44
N PRO A 203 14.35 -7.06 -4.51
CA PRO A 203 13.11 -7.65 -5.01
C PRO A 203 13.19 -9.15 -5.30
N GLN A 204 14.34 -9.64 -5.78
CA GLN A 204 14.56 -11.06 -6.07
C GLN A 204 14.54 -11.98 -4.84
N ALA A 205 14.60 -11.42 -3.63
CA ALA A 205 14.47 -12.18 -2.38
C ALA A 205 13.03 -12.18 -1.83
N VAL A 206 12.14 -11.37 -2.41
CA VAL A 206 10.71 -11.38 -2.09
C VAL A 206 10.09 -12.57 -2.80
N THR A 207 9.45 -13.44 -2.02
CA THR A 207 8.75 -14.61 -2.55
C THR A 207 7.46 -14.16 -3.25
N ALA A 208 7.30 -14.54 -4.52
CA ALA A 208 6.04 -14.33 -5.24
C ALA A 208 4.99 -15.33 -4.75
N LEU A 209 3.74 -14.86 -4.61
CA LEU A 209 2.58 -15.67 -4.25
C LEU A 209 1.81 -16.10 -5.51
#